data_AF-A0A556VVJ5-F1
#
_entry.id   AF-A0A556VVJ5-F1
#
_cell.length_a   1.000
_cell.length_b   1.000
_cell.length_c   1.000
_cell.angle_alpha   90.00
_cell.angle_beta   90.00
_cell.angle_gamma   90.00
#
_symmetry.space_group_name_H-M   'P 1'
#
loop_
_entity.id
_entity.type
_entity.pdbx_description
1 polymer ?
#
loop_
_entity_poly.entity_id
_entity_poly.type
_entity_poly.pdbx_seq_one_letter_code
_entity_poly.pdbx_strand_id
1 'polypeptide(L)' 'MIEHDPELVAVVQELWDNDINRLRPGTDYRISLQILDEETEAAAAAASPLFTYVDETILKKETFSGEKRGK' A
#
# COMPACT_ATOMS: atom_id res chain seq x y z
N MET A 1 24.96 -0.92 -11.07
CA MET A 1 24.11 -2.02 -11.52
C MET A 1 23.62 -2.72 -10.28
N ILE A 2 22.32 -2.74 -10.02
CA ILE A 2 21.77 -3.71 -9.06
C ILE A 2 21.80 -5.03 -9.84
N GLU A 3 22.62 -5.98 -9.40
CA GLU A 3 22.52 -7.34 -9.92
C GLU A 3 21.16 -7.89 -9.48
N HIS A 4 20.34 -8.26 -10.46
CA HIS A 4 19.08 -8.92 -10.21
C HIS A 4 19.38 -10.39 -9.90
N ASP A 5 19.05 -10.82 -8.68
CA ASP A 5 18.99 -12.24 -8.31
C ASP A 5 17.69 -12.83 -8.90
N PRO A 6 17.76 -13.68 -9.94
CA PRO A 6 16.57 -14.20 -10.60
C PRO A 6 15.75 -15.13 -9.70
N GLU A 7 16.39 -15.82 -8.76
CA GLU A 7 15.71 -16.71 -7.82
C GLU A 7 14.89 -15.90 -6.83
N LEU A 8 15.47 -14.84 -6.27
CA LEU A 8 14.75 -13.94 -5.38
C LEU A 8 13.57 -13.25 -6.10
N VAL A 9 13.75 -12.82 -7.36
CA VAL A 9 12.66 -12.23 -8.16
C VAL A 9 11.51 -13.23 -8.33
N ALA A 10 11.80 -14.49 -8.63
CA ALA A 10 10.78 -15.52 -8.78
C ALA A 10 10.01 -15.76 -7.47
N VAL A 11 10.72 -15.87 -6.34
CA VAL A 11 10.09 -16.07 -5.02
C VAL A 11 9.22 -14.87 -4.63
N VAL A 12 9.70 -13.64 -4.82
CA VAL A 12 8.91 -12.43 -4.51
C VAL A 12 7.68 -12.31 -5.40
N GLN A 13 7.78 -12.69 -6.68
CA GLN A 13 6.64 -12.72 -7.59
C GLN A 13 5.59 -13.74 -7.14
N GLU A 14 6.02 -14.93 -6.71
CA GLU A 14 5.11 -15.95 -6.19
C GLU A 14 4.40 -15.46 -4.91
N LEU A 15 5.13 -14.84 -3.98
CA LEU A 15 4.53 -14.23 -2.78
C LEU A 15 3.53 -13.13 -3.14
N TRP A 16 3.85 -12.30 -4.13
CA TRP A 16 2.95 -11.27 -4.64
C TRP A 16 1.68 -11.89 -5.24
N ASP A 17 1.79 -12.91 -6.08
CA ASP A 17 0.63 -13.51 -6.74
C ASP A 17 -0.28 -14.25 -5.74
N ASN A 18 0.31 -14.77 -4.65
CA ASN A 18 -0.43 -15.50 -3.61
C ASN A 18 -0.88 -14.64 -2.42
N ASP A 19 -0.63 -13.33 -2.40
CA ASP A 19 -1.13 -12.45 -1.35
C ASP A 19 -2.64 -12.18 -1.51
N ILE A 20 -3.45 -13.12 -0.99
CA ILE A 20 -4.91 -13.04 -0.97
C ILE A 20 -5.46 -11.95 -0.05
N ASN A 21 -4.64 -11.38 0.82
CA ASN A 21 -5.04 -10.34 1.76
C ASN A 21 -4.71 -8.94 1.24
N ARG A 22 -3.98 -8.82 0.12
CA ARG A 22 -3.65 -7.53 -0.50
C ARG A 22 -4.89 -6.71 -0.78
N LEU A 23 -4.89 -5.47 -0.27
CA LEU A 23 -5.92 -4.47 -0.57
C LEU A 23 -5.82 -4.03 -2.03
N ARG A 24 -6.97 -3.88 -2.70
CA ARG A 24 -7.06 -3.46 -4.10
C ARG A 24 -7.30 -1.95 -4.19
N PRO A 25 -6.50 -1.21 -4.97
CA PRO A 25 -6.73 0.21 -5.19
C PRO A 25 -8.07 0.45 -5.89
N GLY A 26 -8.74 1.57 -5.57
CA GLY A 26 -10.05 1.93 -6.10
C GLY A 26 -11.23 1.25 -5.38
N THR A 27 -11.01 0.03 -4.87
CA THR A 27 -12.01 -0.79 -4.18
C THR A 27 -11.82 -0.75 -2.67
N ASP A 28 -10.69 -1.28 -2.19
CA ASP A 28 -10.44 -1.48 -0.76
C ASP A 28 -9.72 -0.26 -0.14
N TYR A 29 -9.03 0.53 -0.96
CA TYR A 29 -8.45 1.82 -0.58
C TYR A 29 -8.36 2.78 -1.78
N ARG A 30 -8.24 4.09 -1.52
CA ARG A 30 -7.98 5.13 -2.53
C ARG A 30 -6.90 6.08 -2.04
N ILE A 31 -5.97 6.43 -2.92
CA ILE A 31 -4.91 7.40 -2.66
C ILE A 31 -5.01 8.60 -3.60
N SER A 32 -4.61 9.77 -3.09
CA SER A 32 -4.30 10.94 -3.88
C SER A 32 -2.78 11.14 -3.84
N LEU A 33 -2.10 10.95 -4.97
CA LEU A 33 -0.63 11.02 -5.06
C LEU A 33 -0.07 12.44 -4.86
N GLN A 34 -0.94 13.45 -4.84
CA GLN A 34 -0.59 14.86 -4.56
C GLN A 34 0.53 15.40 -5.46
N ILE A 35 0.60 14.90 -6.70
CA ILE A 35 1.58 15.34 -7.68
C ILE A 35 1.42 16.85 -7.87
N LEU A 36 2.46 17.62 -7.52
CA LEU A 36 2.61 18.96 -8.04
C LEU A 36 2.90 18.81 -9.53
N ASP A 37 2.07 19.40 -10.38
CA ASP A 37 2.46 19.62 -11.78
C ASP A 37 3.80 20.36 -11.80
N GLU A 38 4.73 19.85 -12.61
CA GLU A 38 6.18 20.20 -12.64
C GLU A 38 6.50 21.69 -12.90
N GLU A 39 5.50 22.56 -13.04
CA GLU A 39 5.67 23.99 -13.38
C GLU A 39 5.48 24.97 -12.22
N THR A 40 5.12 24.53 -11.01
CA THR A 40 4.98 25.44 -9.87
C THR A 40 5.99 25.13 -8.76
N GLU A 41 7.15 25.79 -8.84
CA GLU A 41 8.02 25.99 -7.68
C GLU A 41 7.23 26.75 -6.60
N ALA A 42 6.66 26.01 -5.66
CA ALA A 42 6.62 26.38 -4.25
C ALA A 42 6.08 25.19 -3.47
N ALA A 43 7.01 24.47 -2.84
CA ALA A 43 6.74 23.62 -1.70
C ALA A 43 5.72 24.27 -0.75
N ALA A 44 4.67 23.54 -0.38
CA ALA A 44 4.34 23.35 1.03
C ALA A 44 3.09 22.47 1.19
N ALA A 45 3.31 21.32 1.81
CA ALA A 45 2.32 20.39 2.32
C ALA A 45 1.52 19.62 1.27
N ALA A 46 1.55 18.30 1.41
CA ALA A 46 0.39 17.46 1.20
C ALA A 46 -0.85 18.14 1.81
N ALA A 47 -1.55 18.98 1.02
CA ALA A 47 -2.67 19.78 1.50
C ALA A 47 -3.90 18.91 1.83
N SER A 48 -3.82 17.62 1.53
CA SER A 48 -4.84 16.62 1.79
C SER A 48 -4.17 15.33 2.25
N PRO A 49 -4.89 14.43 2.94
CA PRO A 49 -4.37 13.10 3.27
C PRO A 49 -3.98 12.29 2.02
N LEU A 50 -2.95 11.45 2.14
CA LEU A 50 -2.55 10.52 1.07
C LEU A 50 -3.68 9.51 0.79
N PHE A 51 -4.22 8.90 1.85
CA PHE A 51 -5.40 8.04 1.75
C PHE A 51 -6.66 8.89 1.81
N THR A 52 -7.45 8.84 0.75
CA THR A 52 -8.78 9.48 0.72
C THR A 52 -9.87 8.54 1.20
N TYR A 53 -9.58 7.22 1.21
CA TYR A 53 -10.49 6.17 1.67
C TYR A 53 -9.70 4.90 1.97
N VAL A 54 -10.12 4.18 3.02
CA VAL A 54 -9.73 2.79 3.31
C VAL A 54 -10.96 2.08 3.89
N ASP A 55 -11.26 0.87 3.42
CA ASP A 55 -12.31 0.05 4.04
C ASP A 55 -11.85 -0.52 5.38
N GLU A 56 -12.27 0.12 6.47
CA GLU A 56 -11.94 -0.29 7.83
C GLU A 56 -12.49 -1.68 8.20
N THR A 57 -13.50 -2.20 7.49
CA THR A 57 -14.01 -3.55 7.78
C THR A 57 -12.98 -4.63 7.44
N ILE A 58 -12.14 -4.39 6.42
CA ILE A 58 -11.08 -5.31 6.02
C ILE A 58 -9.94 -5.32 7.04
N LEU A 59 -9.68 -4.18 7.70
CA LEU A 59 -8.64 -4.06 8.73
C LEU A 59 -8.97 -4.85 10.01
N LYS A 60 -10.20 -5.32 10.16
CA LYS A 60 -10.62 -6.21 11.27
C LYS A 60 -10.22 -7.66 11.05
N LYS A 61 -9.75 -8.04 9.86
CA LYS A 61 -9.19 -9.38 9.61
C LYS A 61 -7.92 -9.56 10.44
N GLU A 62 -7.69 -10.78 10.93
CA GLU A 62 -6.57 -11.08 11.84
C GLU A 62 -5.20 -10.72 11.27
N THR A 63 -5.03 -10.86 9.95
CA THR A 63 -3.79 -10.53 9.23
C THR A 63 -3.44 -9.03 9.26
N PHE A 64 -4.42 -8.16 9.52
CA PHE A 64 -4.24 -6.71 9.64
C PHE A 64 -4.42 -6.21 11.07
N SER A 65 -5.24 -6.88 11.89
CA SER A 65 -5.64 -6.38 13.19
C SER A 65 -4.64 -6.65 14.31
N GLY A 66 -3.57 -7.41 14.06
CA GLY A 66 -2.45 -7.65 14.98
C GLY A 66 -2.86 -8.09 16.38
N GLU A 67 -2.95 -9.40 16.63
CA GLU A 67 -2.99 -10.02 17.96
C GLU A 67 -4.01 -9.43 18.97
N LYS A 68 -5.20 -10.05 19.09
CA LYS A 68 -5.97 -9.92 20.34
C LYS A 68 -5.21 -10.67 21.43
N ARG A 69 -4.54 -9.90 22.32
CA ARG A 69 -3.92 -10.40 23.56
C ARG A 69 -4.79 -11.48 24.19
N GLY A 70 -4.29 -12.71 24.20
CA GLY A 70 -4.83 -13.80 25.01
C GLY A 70 -4.95 -13.32 26.46
N LYS A 71 -6.13 -13.53 27.03
CA LYS A 71 -6.45 -13.24 28.42
C LYS A 71 -6.17 -14.46 29.28
#